data_AF-A0A9D0GAZ2-F1
#
_entry.id   AF-A0A9D0GAZ2-F1
#
_cell.length_a   1.000
_cell.length_b   1.000
_cell.length_c   1.000
_cell.angle_alpha   90.00
_cell.angle_beta   90.00
_cell.angle_gamma   90.00
#
_symmetry.space_group_name_H-M   'P 1'
#
loop_
_entity.id
_entity.type
_entity.pdbx_description
1 polymer ?
#
loop_
_entity_poly.entity_id
_entity_poly.type
_entity_poly.pdbx_seq_one_letter_code
_entity_poly.pdbx_strand_id
1 'polypeptide(L)'
;ITPTFPSTGYGYIRVGEKLGEVHGAVYFRANAFIEKPDLARARAFLAAGDRVWNSGMFVWRTDRILEEISLWMPELHRALMRIQPTLGHPEHDAVLREAWASLEKQTIDYGIMEHAERVAVIPASIEWSDVGSWSAIMDLHEGDEAGNVLQGDVIPVDTVRSMVLAHSERLVAVVGLEDVIVVDTPDALLITRRDLSERVREVVERLRHKKREDLL
;
A
#
# COMPACT_ATOMS: atom_id res chain seq x y z
N ILE A 1 -1.65 -11.65 5.11
CA ILE A 1 -2.04 -11.20 6.48
C ILE A 1 -3.47 -11.59 6.76
N THR A 2 -3.80 -12.01 7.99
CA THR A 2 -5.18 -12.34 8.37
C THR A 2 -6.09 -11.11 8.24
N PRO A 3 -7.16 -11.15 7.41
CA PRO A 3 -8.07 -10.02 7.28
C PRO A 3 -8.89 -9.80 8.55
N THR A 4 -8.98 -8.55 8.99
CA THR A 4 -9.79 -8.16 10.17
C THR A 4 -11.00 -7.27 9.81
N PHE A 5 -11.01 -6.71 8.61
CA PHE A 5 -12.12 -5.90 8.07
C PHE A 5 -12.20 -6.02 6.53
N PRO A 6 -13.29 -5.59 5.86
CA PRO A 6 -13.42 -5.72 4.41
C PRO A 6 -12.72 -4.55 3.69
N SER A 7 -11.39 -4.55 3.70
CA SER A 7 -10.58 -3.53 3.02
C SER A 7 -10.77 -3.57 1.50
N THR A 8 -10.93 -2.39 0.87
CA THR A 8 -10.87 -2.24 -0.59
C THR A 8 -9.50 -1.74 -1.07
N GLY A 9 -8.58 -1.48 -0.13
CA GLY A 9 -7.22 -1.00 -0.40
C GLY A 9 -6.19 -2.11 -0.56
N TYR A 10 -6.53 -3.35 -0.18
CA TYR A 10 -5.59 -4.48 -0.19
C TYR A 10 -5.98 -5.53 -1.24
N GLY A 11 -4.97 -6.22 -1.77
CA GLY A 11 -5.16 -7.46 -2.50
C GLY A 11 -5.60 -8.60 -1.59
N TYR A 12 -6.33 -9.55 -2.14
CA TYR A 12 -6.79 -10.76 -1.45
C TYR A 12 -6.27 -12.00 -2.18
N ILE A 13 -5.68 -12.91 -1.42
CA ILE A 13 -5.14 -14.18 -1.90
C ILE A 13 -6.03 -15.30 -1.36
N ARG A 14 -6.66 -16.09 -2.24
CA ARG A 14 -7.40 -17.28 -1.83
C ARG A 14 -6.44 -18.41 -1.51
N VAL A 15 -6.49 -18.90 -0.28
CA VAL A 15 -5.63 -19.98 0.20
C VAL A 15 -6.16 -21.32 -0.34
N GLY A 16 -5.27 -22.10 -0.96
CA GLY A 16 -5.56 -23.41 -1.54
C GLY A 16 -5.00 -24.57 -0.73
N GLU A 17 -4.60 -25.65 -1.41
CA GLU A 17 -4.02 -26.81 -0.72
C GLU A 17 -2.70 -26.49 0.00
N LYS A 18 -2.43 -27.18 1.12
CA LYS A 18 -1.13 -27.16 1.78
C LYS A 18 -0.09 -27.76 0.84
N LEU A 19 0.95 -27.00 0.53
CA LEU A 19 2.06 -27.45 -0.31
C LEU A 19 3.22 -28.01 0.51
N GLY A 20 3.38 -27.55 1.76
CA GLY A 20 4.39 -28.06 2.66
C GLY A 20 4.59 -27.19 3.90
N GLU A 21 5.70 -27.45 4.58
CA GLU A 21 6.11 -26.73 5.79
C GLU A 21 7.63 -26.70 5.87
N VAL A 22 8.20 -25.52 6.15
CA VAL A 22 9.64 -25.31 6.26
C VAL A 22 9.90 -24.40 7.46
N HIS A 23 10.78 -24.81 8.37
CA HIS A 23 11.10 -24.05 9.59
C HIS A 23 9.87 -23.61 10.41
N GLY A 24 8.82 -24.43 10.44
CA GLY A 24 7.55 -24.13 11.13
C GLY A 24 6.62 -23.18 10.36
N ALA A 25 7.02 -22.67 9.20
CA ALA A 25 6.17 -21.90 8.32
C ALA A 25 5.45 -22.83 7.33
N VAL A 26 4.12 -22.90 7.44
CA VAL A 26 3.27 -23.64 6.51
C VAL A 26 2.98 -22.76 5.29
N TYR A 27 3.14 -23.32 4.09
CA TYR A 27 2.83 -22.64 2.84
C TYR A 27 1.80 -23.41 2.02
N PHE A 28 0.98 -22.64 1.30
CA PHE A 28 -0.18 -23.12 0.56
C PHE A 28 -0.12 -22.67 -0.88
N ARG A 29 -0.87 -23.33 -1.76
CA ARG A 29 -1.15 -22.82 -3.10
C ARG A 29 -1.94 -21.51 -2.98
N ALA A 30 -1.57 -20.50 -3.75
CA ALA A 30 -2.46 -19.36 -3.97
C ALA A 30 -3.42 -19.71 -5.12
N ASN A 31 -4.69 -19.94 -4.79
CA ASN A 31 -5.70 -20.38 -5.76
C ASN A 31 -6.33 -19.24 -6.57
N ALA A 32 -6.14 -18.01 -6.12
CA ALA A 32 -6.55 -16.79 -6.82
C ALA A 32 -5.89 -15.59 -6.14
N PHE A 33 -5.60 -14.58 -6.94
CA PHE A 33 -5.18 -13.26 -6.48
C PHE A 33 -6.18 -12.23 -7.02
N ILE A 34 -6.65 -11.32 -6.17
CA ILE A 34 -7.58 -10.26 -6.56
C ILE A 34 -7.11 -8.96 -5.92
N GLU A 35 -6.63 -8.01 -6.71
CA GLU A 35 -6.12 -6.74 -6.22
C GLU A 35 -7.25 -5.71 -6.04
N LYS A 36 -7.36 -5.14 -4.83
CA LYS A 36 -8.26 -4.02 -4.49
C LYS A 36 -9.72 -4.24 -4.94
N PRO A 37 -10.40 -5.25 -4.37
CA PRO A 37 -11.79 -5.55 -4.72
C PRO A 37 -12.75 -4.42 -4.31
N ASP A 38 -13.93 -4.39 -4.91
CA ASP A 38 -15.02 -3.55 -4.40
C ASP A 38 -15.47 -4.00 -3.00
N LEU A 39 -16.20 -3.13 -2.30
CA LEU A 39 -16.61 -3.38 -0.91
C LEU A 39 -17.51 -4.61 -0.76
N ALA A 40 -18.32 -4.93 -1.77
CA ALA A 40 -19.21 -6.09 -1.73
C ALA A 40 -18.40 -7.39 -1.78
N ARG A 41 -17.41 -7.46 -2.67
CA ARG A 41 -16.45 -8.56 -2.77
C ARG A 41 -15.59 -8.67 -1.50
N ALA A 42 -15.08 -7.55 -0.98
CA ALA A 42 -14.28 -7.55 0.24
C ALA A 42 -15.07 -8.12 1.45
N ARG A 43 -16.36 -7.78 1.58
CA ARG A 43 -17.26 -8.36 2.60
C ARG A 43 -17.45 -9.86 2.40
N ALA A 44 -17.68 -10.29 1.16
CA ALA A 44 -17.82 -11.71 0.84
C ALA A 44 -16.53 -12.50 1.14
N PHE A 45 -15.37 -11.93 0.84
CA PHE A 45 -14.06 -12.55 1.12
C PHE A 45 -13.80 -12.68 2.62
N LEU A 46 -14.10 -11.64 3.41
CA LEU A 46 -14.00 -11.70 4.86
C LEU A 46 -14.92 -12.77 5.45
N ALA A 47 -16.17 -12.83 4.98
CA ALA A 47 -17.15 -13.80 5.46
C ALA A 47 -16.79 -15.25 5.11
N ALA A 48 -16.15 -15.48 3.95
CA ALA A 48 -15.71 -16.80 3.53
C ALA A 48 -14.55 -17.34 4.38
N GLY A 49 -13.69 -16.48 4.92
CA GLY A 49 -12.57 -16.87 5.79
C GLY A 49 -11.47 -17.69 5.10
N ASP A 50 -11.52 -17.82 3.77
CA ASP A 50 -10.59 -18.61 2.94
C ASP A 50 -9.51 -17.76 2.25
N ARG A 51 -9.44 -16.48 2.60
CA ARG A 51 -8.54 -15.49 1.98
C ARG A 51 -7.70 -14.77 3.01
N VAL A 52 -6.50 -14.39 2.58
CA VAL A 52 -5.59 -13.52 3.31
C VAL A 52 -5.31 -12.25 2.51
N TRP A 53 -5.01 -11.15 3.19
CA TRP A 53 -4.53 -9.95 2.52
C TRP A 53 -3.13 -10.17 1.93
N ASN A 54 -2.93 -9.67 0.71
CA ASN A 54 -1.61 -9.47 0.15
C ASN A 54 -0.87 -8.40 0.96
N SER A 55 0.35 -8.71 1.38
CA SER A 55 1.19 -7.80 2.16
C SER A 55 2.08 -6.89 1.30
N GLY A 56 2.08 -7.08 -0.02
CA GLY A 56 3.04 -6.44 -0.93
C GLY A 56 4.45 -7.03 -0.88
N MET A 57 4.71 -7.99 0.01
CA MET A 57 5.99 -8.70 0.08
C MET A 57 6.00 -9.94 -0.81
N PHE A 58 7.03 -10.05 -1.64
CA PHE A 58 7.24 -11.19 -2.53
C PHE A 58 8.65 -11.73 -2.43
N VAL A 59 8.78 -13.05 -2.62
CA VAL A 59 10.06 -13.74 -2.71
C VAL A 59 10.00 -14.70 -3.90
N TRP A 60 10.98 -14.63 -4.79
CA TRP A 60 11.09 -15.48 -5.97
C TRP A 60 12.54 -15.63 -6.41
N ARG A 61 12.76 -16.60 -7.28
CA ARG A 61 14.01 -16.73 -8.03
C ARG A 61 13.97 -15.78 -9.24
N THR A 62 15.09 -15.12 -9.54
CA THR A 62 15.16 -14.08 -10.59
C THR A 62 14.78 -14.59 -11.98
N ASP A 63 15.22 -15.79 -12.35
CA ASP A 63 14.84 -16.44 -13.60
C ASP A 63 13.32 -16.69 -13.69
N ARG A 64 12.69 -17.14 -12.59
CA ARG A 64 11.26 -17.42 -12.55
C ARG A 64 10.42 -16.15 -12.71
N ILE A 65 10.79 -15.07 -12.03
CA ILE A 65 10.04 -13.82 -12.22
C ILE A 65 10.25 -13.24 -13.62
N LEU A 66 11.45 -13.37 -14.21
CA LEU A 66 11.70 -12.96 -15.60
C LEU A 66 10.86 -13.77 -16.60
N GLU A 67 10.68 -15.08 -16.37
CA GLU A 67 9.77 -15.91 -17.15
C GLU A 67 8.32 -15.41 -17.04
N GLU A 68 7.81 -15.14 -15.83
CA GLU A 68 6.46 -14.59 -15.66
C GLU A 68 6.31 -13.19 -16.30
N ILE A 69 7.31 -12.30 -16.16
CA ILE A 69 7.35 -10.99 -16.82
C ILE A 69 7.29 -11.17 -18.35
N SER A 70 8.00 -12.16 -18.91
CA SER A 70 7.99 -12.41 -20.36
C SER A 70 6.61 -12.80 -20.89
N LEU A 71 5.82 -13.50 -20.07
CA LEU A 71 4.48 -13.97 -20.43
C LEU A 71 3.44 -12.86 -20.28
N TRP A 72 3.45 -12.15 -19.15
CA TRP A 72 2.36 -11.24 -18.76
C TRP A 72 2.66 -9.76 -18.97
N MET A 73 3.95 -9.39 -19.01
CA MET A 73 4.42 -8.02 -19.23
C MET A 73 5.53 -7.97 -20.30
N PRO A 74 5.26 -8.41 -21.54
CA PRO A 74 6.31 -8.63 -22.55
C PRO A 74 7.09 -7.37 -22.92
N GLU A 75 6.48 -6.18 -22.87
CA GLU A 75 7.19 -4.92 -23.13
C GLU A 75 8.19 -4.60 -22.01
N LEU A 76 7.83 -4.84 -20.74
CA LEU A 76 8.76 -4.75 -19.62
C LEU A 76 9.90 -5.76 -19.80
N HIS A 77 9.60 -7.00 -20.20
CA HIS A 77 10.64 -7.99 -20.48
C HIS A 77 11.64 -7.49 -21.53
N ARG A 78 11.15 -6.97 -22.67
CA ARG A 78 12.02 -6.43 -23.74
C ARG A 78 12.87 -5.26 -23.24
N ALA A 79 12.28 -4.34 -22.47
CA ALA A 79 13.03 -3.23 -21.88
C ALA A 79 14.15 -3.74 -20.95
N LEU A 80 13.85 -4.71 -20.08
CA LEU A 80 14.84 -5.31 -19.19
C LEU A 80 15.97 -6.00 -19.97
N MET A 81 15.65 -6.74 -21.03
CA MET A 81 16.66 -7.38 -21.89
C MET A 81 17.53 -6.38 -22.65
N ARG A 82 17.00 -5.18 -22.94
CA ARG A 82 17.77 -4.07 -23.53
C ARG A 82 18.69 -3.39 -22.51
N ILE A 83 18.24 -3.25 -21.26
CA ILE A 83 18.99 -2.59 -20.18
C ILE A 83 20.13 -3.49 -19.68
N GLN A 84 19.86 -4.79 -19.48
CA GLN A 84 20.81 -5.76 -18.90
C GLN A 84 22.25 -5.68 -19.44
N PRO A 85 22.51 -5.69 -20.77
CA PRO A 85 23.89 -5.69 -21.29
C PRO A 85 24.64 -4.37 -21.04
N THR A 86 23.95 -3.31 -20.64
CA THR A 86 24.56 -1.99 -20.40
C THR A 86 24.98 -1.78 -18.94
N LEU A 87 24.64 -2.72 -18.03
CA LEU A 87 24.99 -2.61 -16.62
C LEU A 87 26.51 -2.47 -16.44
N GLY A 88 26.94 -1.39 -15.78
CA GLY A 88 28.36 -1.07 -15.58
C GLY A 88 29.04 -0.37 -16.77
N HIS A 89 28.32 -0.05 -17.84
CA HIS A 89 28.82 0.69 -18.99
C HIS A 89 28.38 2.17 -18.99
N PRO A 90 29.14 3.09 -19.63
CA PRO A 90 28.81 4.53 -19.65
C PRO A 90 27.44 4.88 -20.24
N GLU A 91 26.93 4.07 -21.16
CA GLU A 91 25.65 4.27 -21.83
C GLU A 91 24.42 3.83 -21.01
N HIS A 92 24.62 3.17 -19.86
CA HIS A 92 23.55 2.60 -19.03
C HIS A 92 22.41 3.60 -18.77
N ASP A 93 22.74 4.80 -18.29
CA ASP A 93 21.72 5.77 -17.87
C ASP A 93 20.93 6.35 -19.06
N ALA A 94 21.53 6.39 -20.24
CA ALA A 94 20.82 6.79 -21.46
C ALA A 94 19.83 5.69 -21.88
N VAL A 95 20.29 4.44 -21.91
CA VAL A 95 19.45 3.29 -22.30
C VAL A 95 18.33 3.04 -21.29
N LEU A 96 18.63 3.13 -19.99
CA LEU A 96 17.63 3.02 -18.93
C LEU A 96 16.54 4.08 -19.07
N ARG A 97 16.90 5.36 -19.24
CA ARG A 97 15.92 6.44 -19.37
C ARG A 97 15.01 6.25 -20.59
N GLU A 98 15.60 5.90 -21.74
CA GLU A 98 14.84 5.69 -22.97
C GLU A 98 13.89 4.49 -22.84
N ALA A 99 14.40 3.36 -22.34
CA ALA A 99 13.59 2.16 -22.15
C ALA A 99 12.48 2.40 -21.11
N TRP A 100 12.79 3.04 -19.98
CA TRP A 100 11.84 3.33 -18.93
C TRP A 100 10.71 4.28 -19.38
N ALA A 101 11.04 5.31 -20.17
CA ALA A 101 10.05 6.26 -20.69
C ALA A 101 9.02 5.61 -21.62
N SER A 102 9.35 4.47 -22.24
CA SER A 102 8.45 3.74 -23.14
C SER A 102 7.48 2.80 -22.42
N LEU A 103 7.67 2.56 -21.11
CA LEU A 103 6.89 1.59 -20.37
C LEU A 103 5.59 2.18 -19.83
N GLU A 104 4.52 1.40 -19.96
CA GLU A 104 3.27 1.69 -19.27
C GLU A 104 3.41 1.41 -17.77
N LYS A 105 2.86 2.31 -16.95
CA LYS A 105 2.86 2.15 -15.50
C LYS A 105 1.89 1.05 -15.09
N GLN A 106 2.42 -0.04 -14.57
CA GLN A 106 1.64 -1.20 -14.11
C GLN A 106 2.24 -1.75 -12.81
N THR A 107 1.41 -2.21 -11.88
CA THR A 107 1.89 -2.90 -10.66
C THR A 107 2.15 -4.37 -10.96
N ILE A 108 3.01 -5.00 -10.16
CA ILE A 108 3.29 -6.44 -10.26
C ILE A 108 2.06 -7.28 -9.90
N ASP A 109 1.21 -6.78 -9.00
CA ASP A 109 -0.02 -7.44 -8.56
C ASP A 109 -0.96 -7.69 -9.74
N TYR A 110 -1.31 -6.63 -10.46
CA TYR A 110 -2.14 -6.73 -11.66
C TYR A 110 -1.39 -7.33 -12.85
N GLY A 111 -0.13 -6.92 -13.07
CA GLY A 111 0.62 -7.29 -14.27
C GLY A 111 1.09 -8.73 -14.27
N ILE A 112 1.22 -9.38 -13.10
CA ILE A 112 1.75 -10.74 -12.98
C ILE A 112 0.94 -11.58 -12.02
N MET A 113 0.71 -11.11 -10.79
CA MET A 113 0.19 -11.98 -9.72
C MET A 113 -1.25 -12.45 -9.93
N GLU A 114 -2.09 -11.65 -10.61
CA GLU A 114 -3.45 -12.08 -11.01
C GLU A 114 -3.47 -13.17 -12.09
N HIS A 115 -2.34 -13.39 -12.78
CA HIS A 115 -2.23 -14.34 -13.89
C HIS A 115 -1.29 -15.52 -13.63
N ALA A 116 -0.34 -15.36 -12.70
CA ALA A 116 0.66 -16.38 -12.41
C ALA A 116 0.04 -17.64 -11.77
N GLU A 117 0.37 -18.81 -12.34
CA GLU A 117 -0.18 -20.10 -11.87
C GLU A 117 0.65 -20.74 -10.75
N ARG A 118 1.94 -20.39 -10.65
CA ARG A 118 2.91 -21.03 -9.75
C ARG A 118 3.18 -20.17 -8.52
N VAL A 119 2.10 -19.75 -7.85
CA VAL A 119 2.18 -18.90 -6.66
C VAL A 119 1.92 -19.72 -5.40
N ALA A 120 2.78 -19.52 -4.40
CA ALA A 120 2.58 -20.02 -3.05
C ALA A 120 2.39 -18.85 -2.09
N VAL A 121 1.62 -19.06 -1.02
CA VAL A 121 1.36 -18.08 0.02
C VAL A 121 1.71 -18.65 1.38
N ILE A 122 2.37 -17.84 2.22
CA ILE A 122 2.59 -18.11 3.64
C ILE A 122 1.64 -17.19 4.41
N PRO A 123 0.54 -17.71 4.99
CA PRO A 123 -0.29 -16.93 5.90
C PRO A 123 0.54 -16.45 7.08
N ALA A 124 0.43 -15.17 7.41
CA ALA A 124 1.12 -14.57 8.54
C ALA A 124 0.12 -13.87 9.45
N SER A 125 0.26 -14.14 10.75
CA SER A 125 -0.47 -13.52 11.85
C SER A 125 0.51 -12.70 12.69
N ILE A 126 1.01 -11.64 12.05
CA ILE A 126 1.88 -10.63 12.65
C ILE A 126 1.13 -9.29 12.67
N GLU A 127 1.56 -8.39 13.55
CA GLU A 127 1.19 -6.98 13.41
C GLU A 127 1.75 -6.48 12.07
N TRP A 128 0.86 -6.05 11.19
CA TRP A 128 1.20 -5.58 9.86
C TRP A 128 0.26 -4.44 9.49
N SER A 129 0.84 -3.37 8.96
CA SER A 129 0.15 -2.22 8.41
C SER A 129 0.95 -1.75 7.21
N ASP A 130 0.29 -1.52 6.07
CA ASP A 130 0.91 -0.96 4.86
C ASP A 130 1.26 0.54 5.01
N VAL A 131 0.96 1.14 6.18
CA VAL A 131 1.11 2.58 6.46
C VAL A 131 0.65 3.44 5.27
N GLY A 132 -0.46 3.03 4.65
CA GLY A 132 -0.97 3.64 3.41
C GLY A 132 -1.87 4.86 3.66
N SER A 133 -2.26 5.09 4.91
CA SER A 133 -3.13 6.19 5.31
C SER A 133 -2.81 6.75 6.67
N TRP A 134 -3.29 7.96 6.92
CA TRP A 134 -3.11 8.61 8.21
C TRP A 134 -3.79 7.87 9.37
N SER A 135 -4.87 7.12 9.12
CA SER A 135 -5.46 6.27 10.16
C SER A 135 -4.52 5.13 10.54
N ALA A 136 -3.83 4.53 9.56
CA ALA A 136 -2.83 3.50 9.82
C ALA A 136 -1.63 4.04 10.61
N ILE A 137 -1.24 5.31 10.38
CA ILE A 137 -0.21 5.98 11.17
C ILE A 137 -0.70 6.18 12.62
N MET A 138 -1.93 6.64 12.80
CA MET A 138 -2.52 6.81 14.13
C MET A 138 -2.54 5.49 14.91
N ASP A 139 -2.88 4.37 14.26
CA ASP A 139 -2.93 3.04 14.88
C ASP A 139 -1.56 2.53 15.37
N LEU A 140 -0.46 3.08 14.84
CA LEU A 140 0.91 2.73 15.23
C LEU A 140 1.43 3.53 16.43
N HIS A 141 0.71 4.57 16.86
CA HIS A 141 1.13 5.43 17.96
C HIS A 141 0.27 5.20 19.19
N GLU A 142 0.91 5.19 20.36
CA GLU A 142 0.18 5.24 21.62
C GLU A 142 -0.46 6.63 21.79
N GLY A 143 -1.77 6.65 22.02
CA GLY A 143 -2.50 7.88 22.30
C GLY A 143 -2.49 8.27 23.78
N ASP A 144 -2.97 9.48 24.07
CA ASP A 144 -3.29 9.94 25.42
C ASP A 144 -4.51 9.19 26.02
N GLU A 145 -4.94 9.58 27.22
CA GLU A 145 -6.11 8.98 27.90
C GLU A 145 -7.43 9.10 27.10
N ALA A 146 -7.53 10.09 26.22
CA ALA A 146 -8.66 10.31 25.33
C ALA A 146 -8.50 9.59 23.97
N GLY A 147 -7.41 8.83 23.80
CA GLY A 147 -7.05 8.12 22.58
C GLY A 147 -6.54 9.04 21.47
N ASN A 148 -6.05 10.24 21.80
CA ASN A 148 -5.50 11.16 20.83
C ASN A 148 -4.01 10.95 20.61
N VAL A 149 -3.57 11.06 19.36
CA VAL A 149 -2.15 11.10 18.99
C VAL A 149 -1.79 12.54 18.66
N LEU A 150 -1.06 13.20 19.55
CA LEU A 150 -0.76 14.64 19.47
C LEU A 150 0.74 14.87 19.35
N GLN A 151 1.17 15.65 18.36
CA GLN A 151 2.57 15.99 18.17
C GLN A 151 2.72 17.46 17.75
N GLY A 152 3.67 18.17 18.35
CA GLY A 152 3.91 19.59 18.11
C GLY A 152 3.16 20.51 19.07
N ASP A 153 2.95 21.77 18.68
CA ASP A 153 2.22 22.76 19.49
C ASP A 153 0.71 22.57 19.28
N VAL A 154 0.09 21.77 20.15
CA VAL A 154 -1.30 21.34 20.01
C VAL A 154 -2.07 21.55 21.31
N ILE A 155 -3.28 22.13 21.20
CA ILE A 155 -4.23 22.26 22.31
C ILE A 155 -5.52 21.52 21.96
N PRO A 156 -5.74 20.31 22.50
CA PRO A 156 -7.03 19.64 22.43
C PRO A 156 -7.96 20.17 23.54
N VAL A 157 -9.22 20.40 23.20
CA VAL A 157 -10.31 20.68 24.16
C VAL A 157 -11.49 19.79 23.76
N ASP A 158 -11.97 18.94 24.67
CA ASP A 158 -13.06 17.99 24.38
C ASP A 158 -12.86 17.20 23.07
N THR A 159 -11.61 16.81 22.80
CA THR A 159 -11.22 16.09 21.58
C THR A 159 -10.84 14.66 21.92
N VAL A 160 -11.34 13.69 21.15
CA VAL A 160 -11.14 12.25 21.43
C VAL A 160 -10.83 11.47 20.16
N ARG A 161 -10.09 10.36 20.30
CA ARG A 161 -9.76 9.42 19.22
C ARG A 161 -9.24 10.10 17.94
N SER A 162 -8.47 11.18 18.09
CA SER A 162 -8.04 12.02 16.97
C SER A 162 -6.52 12.09 16.86
N MET A 163 -6.01 12.33 15.65
CA MET A 163 -4.59 12.57 15.42
C MET A 163 -4.35 14.02 15.01
N VAL A 164 -3.44 14.71 15.69
CA VAL A 164 -3.08 16.10 15.38
C VAL A 164 -1.56 16.23 15.33
N LEU A 165 -1.03 16.48 14.13
CA LEU A 165 0.38 16.65 13.86
C LEU A 165 0.64 18.10 13.45
N ALA A 166 1.18 18.90 14.37
CA ALA A 166 1.59 20.28 14.14
C ALA A 166 3.09 20.33 13.82
N HIS A 167 3.42 20.28 12.52
CA HIS A 167 4.79 20.34 11.99
C HIS A 167 5.14 21.70 11.37
N SER A 168 4.21 22.66 11.35
CA SER A 168 4.53 24.06 11.06
C SER A 168 4.85 24.84 12.34
N GLU A 169 5.07 26.16 12.23
CA GLU A 169 5.27 27.05 13.38
C GLU A 169 3.96 27.48 14.07
N ARG A 170 2.80 26.97 13.62
CA ARG A 170 1.49 27.34 14.17
C ARG A 170 1.09 26.45 15.34
N LEU A 171 0.45 27.06 16.32
CA LEU A 171 -0.39 26.36 17.30
C LEU A 171 -1.63 25.80 16.61
N VAL A 172 -1.91 24.51 16.81
CA VAL A 172 -3.13 23.85 16.33
C VAL A 172 -4.06 23.56 17.51
N ALA A 173 -5.18 24.28 17.58
CA ALA A 173 -6.22 24.04 18.57
C ALA A 173 -7.38 23.23 17.95
N VAL A 174 -7.79 22.16 18.62
CA VAL A 174 -8.91 21.30 18.20
C VAL A 174 -9.93 21.25 19.33
N VAL A 175 -11.19 21.59 19.04
CA VAL A 175 -12.22 21.78 20.06
C VAL A 175 -13.48 20.99 19.69
N GLY A 176 -13.89 20.06 20.56
CA GLY A 176 -15.14 19.32 20.44
C GLY A 176 -15.21 18.35 19.26
N LEU A 177 -14.06 17.92 18.73
CA LEU A 177 -14.00 17.01 17.58
C LEU A 177 -13.64 15.59 18.00
N GLU A 178 -14.19 14.62 17.27
CA GLU A 178 -13.88 13.20 17.47
C GLU A 178 -13.52 12.54 16.14
N ASP A 179 -12.63 11.54 16.21
CA ASP A 179 -12.20 10.75 15.06
C ASP A 179 -11.72 11.62 13.88
N VAL A 180 -10.98 12.70 14.16
CA VAL A 180 -10.38 13.58 13.15
C VAL A 180 -8.88 13.38 13.03
N ILE A 181 -8.37 13.67 11.84
CA ILE A 181 -6.96 13.70 11.52
C ILE A 181 -6.65 15.11 11.02
N VAL A 182 -5.75 15.78 11.72
CA VAL A 182 -5.23 17.10 11.39
C VAL A 182 -3.73 16.99 11.19
N VAL A 183 -3.24 17.35 10.01
CA VAL A 183 -1.81 17.38 9.69
C VAL A 183 -1.48 18.75 9.14
N ASP A 184 -0.75 19.53 9.93
CA ASP A 184 -0.29 20.88 9.59
C ASP A 184 1.21 20.80 9.27
N THR A 185 1.56 21.06 8.02
CA THR A 185 2.94 21.19 7.55
C THR A 185 3.18 22.65 7.11
N PRO A 186 4.45 23.07 6.91
CA PRO A 186 4.75 24.44 6.48
C PRO A 186 4.03 24.86 5.18
N ASP A 187 3.80 23.91 4.28
CA ASP A 187 3.27 24.10 2.94
C ASP A 187 1.78 23.75 2.78
N ALA A 188 1.21 22.93 3.66
CA ALA A 188 -0.17 22.47 3.56
C ALA A 188 -0.83 22.15 4.91
N LEU A 189 -2.16 22.18 4.92
CA LEU A 189 -2.99 21.72 6.04
C LEU A 189 -3.98 20.68 5.51
N LEU A 190 -3.95 19.48 6.10
CA LEU A 190 -4.94 18.45 5.88
C LEU A 190 -5.84 18.33 7.12
N ILE A 191 -7.15 18.32 6.88
CA ILE A 191 -8.14 17.97 7.89
C ILE A 191 -9.08 16.94 7.26
N THR A 192 -9.22 15.78 7.89
CA THR A 192 -10.14 14.73 7.44
C THR A 192 -10.69 13.95 8.62
N ARG A 193 -11.81 13.26 8.42
CA ARG A 193 -12.24 12.22 9.37
C ARG A 193 -11.35 10.99 9.21
N ARG A 194 -11.10 10.30 10.31
CA ARG A 194 -10.27 9.08 10.37
C ARG A 194 -10.77 8.01 9.41
N ASP A 195 -12.09 7.81 9.30
CA ASP A 195 -12.71 6.83 8.40
C ASP A 195 -12.60 7.18 6.90
N LEU A 196 -12.19 8.41 6.58
CA LEU A 196 -12.01 8.90 5.21
C LEU A 196 -10.53 9.18 4.87
N SER A 197 -9.59 8.77 5.72
CA SER A 197 -8.15 8.99 5.55
C SER A 197 -7.62 8.53 4.18
N GLU A 198 -8.13 7.41 3.66
CA GLU A 198 -7.78 6.85 2.34
C GLU A 198 -8.17 7.76 1.16
N ARG A 199 -9.11 8.69 1.36
CA ARG A 199 -9.56 9.62 0.32
C ARG A 199 -8.60 10.78 0.09
N VAL A 200 -7.53 10.90 0.88
CA VAL A 200 -6.47 11.90 0.66
C VAL A 200 -5.86 11.78 -0.74
N ARG A 201 -5.85 10.58 -1.34
CA ARG A 201 -5.46 10.38 -2.75
C ARG A 201 -6.25 11.25 -3.74
N GLU A 202 -7.54 11.51 -3.48
CA GLU A 202 -8.36 12.38 -4.33
C GLU A 202 -7.87 13.83 -4.28
N VAL A 203 -7.29 14.27 -3.16
CA VAL A 203 -6.68 15.59 -3.02
C VAL A 203 -5.41 15.66 -3.87
N VAL A 204 -4.55 14.64 -3.79
CA VAL A 204 -3.32 14.52 -4.61
C VAL A 204 -3.66 14.56 -6.10
N GLU A 205 -4.68 13.82 -6.54
CA GLU A 205 -5.15 13.84 -7.94
C GLU A 205 -5.62 15.24 -8.38
N ARG A 206 -6.36 15.94 -7.51
CA ARG A 206 -6.80 17.31 -7.78
C ARG A 206 -5.65 18.30 -7.83
N LEU A 207 -4.62 18.14 -6.97
CA LEU A 207 -3.41 18.97 -7.00
C LEU A 207 -2.63 18.79 -8.30
N ARG A 208 -2.48 17.56 -8.79
CA ARG A 208 -1.92 17.26 -10.11
C ARG A 208 -2.68 17.96 -11.23
N HIS A 209 -4.01 17.86 -11.22
CA HIS A 209 -4.84 18.53 -12.23
C HIS A 209 -4.74 20.07 -12.17
N LYS A 210 -4.46 20.61 -10.99
CA LYS A 210 -4.19 22.05 -10.77
C LYS A 210 -2.73 22.45 -11.01
N LYS A 211 -1.86 21.52 -11.38
CA LYS A 211 -0.41 21.73 -11.57
C LYS A 211 0.28 22.35 -10.34
N ARG A 212 -0.18 21.97 -9.15
CA ARG A 212 0.45 22.36 -7.86
C ARG A 212 1.52 21.35 -7.48
N GLU A 213 2.57 21.27 -8.31
CA GLU A 213 3.71 20.36 -8.09
C GLU A 213 4.54 20.73 -6.85
N ASP A 214 4.40 21.95 -6.37
CA ASP A 214 4.98 22.43 -5.10
C ASP A 214 4.37 21.77 -3.85
N LEU A 215 3.25 21.06 -3.98
CA LEU A 215 2.51 20.40 -2.90
C LEU A 215 2.34 18.88 -3.12
N LEU A 216 3.11 18.27 -4.02
CA LEU A 216 2.97 16.87 -4.43
C LEU A 216 4.16 15.99 -4.04
#